data_AF-A0A3P6GBN8-F1
#
_entry.id   AF-A0A3P6GBN8-F1
#
_cell.length_a   1.000
_cell.length_b   1.000
_cell.length_c   1.000
_cell.angle_alpha   90.00
_cell.angle_beta   90.00
_cell.angle_gamma   90.00
#
_symmetry.space_group_name_H-M   'P 1'
#
loop_
_entity.id
_entity.type
_entity.pdbx_description
1 polymer ?
#
loop_
_entity_poly.entity_id
_entity_poly.type
_entity_poly.pdbx_seq_one_letter_code
_entity_poly.pdbx_strand_id
1 'polypeptide(L)' 'MKNSPKLCVVFLIMVLLFGPSHELAPFWPDTTVTVINNLGGRLLTVHCKSKDDDLGVHMVAANKDYHFSFQPNV' A
#
# COMPACT_ATOMS: atom_id res chain seq x y z
N MET A 1 23.46 10.32 31.45
CA MET A 1 22.22 9.51 31.33
C MET A 1 22.53 8.15 31.97
N LYS A 2 22.02 7.86 33.17
CA LYS A 2 22.36 6.63 33.91
C LYS A 2 21.28 5.59 33.62
N ASN A 3 21.56 4.74 32.64
CA ASN A 3 20.64 3.72 32.16
C ASN A 3 20.51 2.66 33.26
N SER A 4 19.35 2.58 33.91
CA SER A 4 19.08 1.51 34.88
C SER A 4 18.74 0.23 34.12
N PRO A 5 19.35 -0.93 34.43
CA PRO A 5 19.09 -2.19 33.73
C PRO A 5 17.62 -2.59 33.79
N LYS A 6 16.91 -2.18 34.85
CA LYS A 6 15.47 -2.35 35.01
C LYS A 6 14.67 -1.61 33.91
N LEU A 7 15.12 -0.42 33.53
CA LEU A 7 14.50 0.38 32.48
C LEU A 7 14.70 -0.28 31.10
N CYS A 8 15.88 -0.86 30.86
CA CYS A 8 16.16 -1.60 29.63
C CYS A 8 15.30 -2.86 29.51
N VAL A 9 15.12 -3.61 30.61
CA VAL A 9 14.29 -4.83 30.62
C VAL A 9 12.81 -4.50 30.37
N VAL A 10 12.29 -3.43 30.98
CA VAL A 10 10.91 -2.99 30.73
C VAL A 10 10.72 -2.57 29.28
N PHE A 11 11.68 -1.86 28.69
CA PHE A 11 11.62 -1.47 27.28
C PHE A 11 11.64 -2.70 26.34
N LEU A 12 12.47 -3.70 26.62
CA LEU A 12 12.50 -4.96 25.87
C LEU A 12 11.16 -5.71 25.95
N ILE A 13 10.56 -5.80 27.14
CA ILE A 13 9.26 -6.45 27.34
C ILE A 13 8.17 -5.72 26.54
N MET A 14 8.18 -4.39 26.52
CA MET A 14 7.21 -3.59 25.74
C MET A 14 7.35 -3.84 24.23
N VAL A 15 8.58 -3.93 23.71
CA VAL A 15 8.81 -4.26 22.29
C VAL A 15 8.35 -5.67 21.95
N LEU A 16 8.54 -6.64 22.86
CA LEU A 16 8.10 -8.03 22.66
C LEU A 16 6.58 -8.20 22.75
N LEU A 17 5.91 -7.44 23.62
CA LEU A 17 4.46 -7.53 23.83
C LEU A 17 3.65 -6.76 22.78
N PHE A 18 4.15 -5.61 22.32
CA PHE A 18 3.41 -4.74 21.41
C PHE A 18 3.91 -4.83 19.96
N GLY A 19 5.05 -5.49 19.73
CA GLY A 19 5.71 -5.53 18.43
C GLY A 19 6.09 -4.13 17.93
N PRO A 20 6.88 -4.05 16.86
CA PRO A 20 6.91 -2.84 16.07
C PRO A 20 5.53 -2.64 15.44
N SER A 21 4.76 -1.65 15.93
CA SER A 21 3.50 -1.21 15.30
C SER A 21 3.72 -0.37 14.02
N HIS A 22 4.94 -0.41 13.47
CA HIS A 22 5.28 0.24 12.23
C HIS A 22 5.29 -0.80 11.12
N GLU A 23 4.40 -0.60 10.15
CA GLU A 23 4.59 -1.01 8.77
C GLU A 23 6.05 -0.66 8.42
N LEU A 24 6.94 -1.67 8.38
CA LEU A 24 8.32 -1.46 7.98
C LEU A 24 8.26 -0.78 6.62
N ALA A 25 9.01 0.32 6.46
CA ALA A 25 9.07 1.01 5.18
C ALA A 25 9.36 -0.04 4.11
N PRO A 26 8.48 -0.14 3.10
CA PRO A 26 8.52 -1.26 2.17
C PRO A 26 9.87 -1.32 1.47
N PHE A 27 10.45 -2.51 1.41
CA PHE A 27 11.76 -2.76 0.78
C PHE A 27 11.76 -2.41 -0.72
N TRP A 28 10.57 -2.31 -1.32
CA TRP A 28 10.34 -2.11 -2.74
C TRP A 28 9.72 -0.73 -2.99
N PRO A 29 10.14 -0.02 -4.04
CA PRO A 29 9.49 1.23 -4.43
C PRO A 29 8.04 0.97 -4.86
N ASP A 30 7.14 1.90 -4.49
CA ASP A 30 5.76 1.86 -4.96
C ASP A 30 5.71 2.05 -6.48
N THR A 31 4.95 1.20 -7.16
CA THR A 31 4.62 1.33 -8.58
C THR A 31 3.23 1.92 -8.70
N THR A 32 3.11 3.02 -9.44
CA THR A 32 1.81 3.68 -9.69
C THR A 32 1.34 3.38 -11.10
N VAL A 33 0.08 2.94 -11.21
CA VAL A 33 -0.60 2.71 -12.49
C VAL A 33 -1.64 3.81 -12.67
N THR A 34 -1.61 4.48 -13.82
CA THR A 34 -2.60 5.49 -14.21
C THR A 34 -3.31 5.03 -15.49
N VAL A 35 -4.64 4.89 -15.40
CA VAL A 35 -5.52 4.56 -16.52
C VAL A 35 -6.24 5.83 -16.97
N ILE A 36 -5.99 6.28 -18.20
CA ILE A 36 -6.56 7.52 -18.75
C ILE A 36 -7.59 7.16 -19.82
N ASN A 37 -8.84 7.59 -19.65
CA ASN A 37 -9.90 7.31 -20.63
C ASN A 37 -9.97 8.40 -21.73
N ASN A 38 -9.37 8.09 -22.88
CA ASN A 38 -9.40 8.93 -24.08
C ASN A 38 -10.33 8.36 -25.19
N LEU A 39 -11.37 7.59 -24.82
CA LEU A 39 -12.27 6.90 -25.78
C LEU A 39 -13.37 7.79 -26.39
N GLY A 40 -13.20 9.12 -26.39
CA GLY A 40 -14.11 10.05 -27.08
C GLY A 40 -15.55 10.03 -26.56
N GLY A 41 -15.76 10.12 -25.24
CA GLY A 41 -17.09 10.20 -24.62
C GLY A 41 -17.65 8.89 -24.07
N ARG A 42 -16.96 7.77 -24.31
CA ARG A 42 -17.39 6.45 -23.81
C ARG A 42 -16.96 6.24 -22.36
N LEU A 43 -17.77 5.48 -21.62
CA LEU A 43 -17.43 5.02 -20.28
C LEU A 43 -16.49 3.81 -20.38
N LEU A 44 -15.30 3.91 -19.79
CA LEU A 44 -14.32 2.82 -19.73
C LEU A 44 -14.55 2.01 -18.46
N THR A 45 -14.74 0.70 -18.59
CA THR A 45 -14.82 -0.22 -17.44
C THR A 45 -13.49 -0.95 -17.30
N VAL A 46 -12.86 -0.83 -16.13
CA VAL A 46 -11.55 -1.39 -15.81
C VAL A 46 -11.71 -2.38 -14.68
N HIS A 47 -11.13 -3.58 -14.82
CA HIS A 47 -11.03 -4.55 -13.73
C HIS A 47 -9.56 -4.97 -13.61
N CYS A 48 -8.91 -4.56 -12.53
CA CYS A 48 -7.52 -4.87 -12.26
C CYS A 48 -7.44 -5.99 -11.21
N LYS A 49 -6.86 -7.12 -11.61
CA LYS A 49 -6.71 -8.31 -10.77
C LYS A 49 -5.38 -9.00 -11.04
N SER A 50 -4.67 -9.38 -10.00
CA SER A 50 -3.41 -10.14 -10.05
C SER A 50 -3.38 -11.19 -8.94
N LYS A 51 -3.45 -12.48 -9.32
CA LYS A 51 -3.56 -13.61 -8.37
C LYS A 51 -4.70 -13.37 -7.36
N ASP A 52 -4.36 -13.23 -6.08
CA ASP A 52 -5.29 -13.03 -4.96
C ASP A 52 -5.66 -11.56 -4.73
N ASP A 53 -4.96 -10.63 -5.40
CA ASP A 53 -5.23 -9.19 -5.31
C ASP A 53 -6.25 -8.78 -6.38
N ASP A 54 -7.40 -8.29 -5.94
CA ASP A 54 -8.53 -7.90 -6.79
C ASP A 54 -8.99 -6.50 -6.37
N LEU A 55 -8.72 -5.52 -7.23
CA LEU A 55 -9.09 -4.12 -6.97
C LEU A 55 -10.57 -3.86 -7.26
N GLY A 56 -11.27 -4.84 -7.84
CA GLY A 56 -12.65 -4.71 -8.26
C GLY A 56 -12.81 -3.96 -9.57
N VAL A 57 -14.07 -3.63 -9.89
CA VAL A 57 -14.46 -2.98 -11.13
C VAL A 57 -14.55 -1.48 -10.93
N HIS A 58 -13.88 -0.73 -11.80
CA HIS A 58 -13.88 0.73 -11.81
C HIS A 58 -14.42 1.27 -13.13
N MET A 59 -15.29 2.27 -13.05
CA MET A 59 -15.83 2.97 -14.22
C MET A 59 -15.15 4.33 -14.36
N VAL A 60 -14.41 4.52 -15.45
CA VAL A 60 -13.67 5.75 -15.75
C VAL A 60 -14.45 6.53 -16.80
N ALA A 61 -15.00 7.69 -16.42
CA ALA A 61 -15.70 8.57 -17.34
C ALA A 61 -14.76 9.14 -18.41
N ALA A 62 -15.32 9.68 -19.50
CA ALA A 62 -14.52 10.26 -20.58
C ALA A 62 -13.64 11.42 -20.07
N ASN A 63 -12.39 11.46 -20.52
CA ASN A 63 -11.37 12.43 -20.10
C ASN A 63 -11.10 12.42 -18.58
N LYS A 64 -11.38 11.31 -17.91
CA LYS A 64 -11.01 11.06 -16.51
C LYS A 64 -9.95 9.97 -16.43
N ASP A 65 -9.27 9.95 -15.29
CA ASP A 65 -8.31 8.94 -14.93
C ASP A 65 -8.77 8.13 -13.71
N TYR A 66 -8.21 6.93 -13.62
CA TYR A 66 -8.24 6.07 -12.44
C TYR A 66 -6.80 5.64 -12.16
N HIS A 67 -6.36 5.73 -10.91
CA HIS A 67 -5.01 5.36 -10.53
C HIS A 67 -4.99 4.57 -9.22
N PHE A 68 -3.98 3.71 -9.11
CA PHE A 68 -3.68 2.97 -7.89
C PHE A 68 -2.18 2.72 -7.81
N SER A 69 -1.69 2.52 -6.59
CA SER A 69 -0.29 2.22 -6.32
C SER A 69 -0.18 0.86 -5.63
N PHE A 70 0.84 0.10 -5.97
CA PHE A 70 1.12 -1.20 -5.37
C PHE A 70 2.63 -1.43 -5.29
N GLN A 71 3.05 -2.32 -4.40
CA GLN A 71 4.44 -2.77 -4.36
C GLN A 71 4.60 -4.06 -5.16
N PRO A 72 5.56 -4.12 -6.08
CA PRO A 72 5.87 -5.36 -6.78
C PRO A 72 6.33 -6.43 -5.79
N ASN A 73 5.70 -7.61 -5.86
CA ASN A 73 6.19 -8.82 -5.24
C ASN A 73 6.96 -9.61 -6.30
N VAL A 74 8.27 -9.39 -6.42
CA VAL A 74 9.14 -10.04 -7.42
C VAL A 74 10.01 -11.14 -6.81
#